data_AF-G0QL43-F1
#
_entry.id   AF-G0QL43-F1
#
_cell.length_a   1.000
_cell.length_b   1.000
_cell.length_c   1.000
_cell.angle_alpha   90.00
_cell.angle_beta   90.00
_cell.angle_gamma   90.00
#
_symmetry.space_group_name_H-M   'P 1'
#
loop_
_entity.id
_entity.type
_entity.pdbx_description
1 polymer ?
#
loop_
_entity_poly.entity_id
_entity_poly.type
_entity_poly.pdbx_seq_one_letter_code
_entity_poly.pdbx_strand_id
1 'polypeptide(L)'
;MKKIRKYDSIPPDEEYLDNRNLQNKTPRNMLITYDMSYFQKLPSNAKNKILISTFEKAIQLAADYFSRLIKIIPRSEQNMKYQQTNPKCGEIIVPQNDKLKGKNSDLHIYVTYTNDKDIQYLAVASWCQLLDRLGPTHGEVNFNLEFIKDTNINDPIQFKDLMEIVIHELTHVLGFSNTDIPKWVTSNGSTHIDPTITQKIRGVDNLLIKTPNVLKFAREYFGCRTLVGMPLQNSVSSDSDDSHWKNTDIQNEYMNSLMSPNQAYFSGFTANLLRDTGFYAEINANMEEQMFYGKGAGCEHVMGKCDSTKREFCNPKTDDGLCDYYHHGQSSCSVRKLNDPGCNTLDTYVNSKCWDVNMILGRYLATCSKLRIDILWIYWIHIMSSKFI
;
A
#
# COMPACT_ATOMS: atom_id res chain seq x y z
N MET A 1 -9.89 7.26 -15.91
CA MET A 1 -9.66 5.82 -16.19
C MET A 1 -8.18 5.54 -15.99
N LYS A 2 -7.79 4.82 -14.92
CA LYS A 2 -6.38 4.43 -14.73
C LYS A 2 -6.06 3.27 -15.68
N LYS A 3 -4.98 3.38 -16.46
CA LYS A 3 -4.49 2.30 -17.32
C LYS A 3 -3.96 1.16 -16.44
N ILE A 4 -4.69 0.07 -16.33
CA ILE A 4 -4.15 -1.19 -15.83
C ILE A 4 -3.18 -1.70 -16.91
N ARG A 5 -1.87 -1.61 -16.66
CA ARG A 5 -0.87 -2.17 -17.56
C ARG A 5 -0.84 -3.68 -17.35
N LYS A 6 -1.41 -4.42 -18.30
CA LYS A 6 -1.35 -5.89 -18.31
C LYS A 6 0.04 -6.32 -18.79
N TYR A 7 0.77 -6.97 -17.90
CA TYR A 7 1.99 -7.70 -18.21
C TYR A 7 1.72 -9.19 -18.03
N ASP A 8 2.37 -10.02 -18.84
CA ASP A 8 2.27 -11.47 -18.76
C ASP A 8 3.48 -12.02 -17.99
N SER A 9 3.28 -13.09 -17.22
CA SER A 9 4.37 -13.78 -16.53
C SER A 9 5.25 -14.56 -17.52
N ILE A 10 6.51 -14.77 -17.17
CA ILE A 10 7.43 -15.56 -18.00
C ILE A 10 7.16 -17.06 -17.78
N PRO A 11 7.05 -17.89 -18.85
CA PRO A 11 6.82 -19.34 -18.72
C PRO A 11 8.01 -20.11 -18.11
N PRO A 12 7.77 -21.33 -17.56
CA PRO A 12 8.79 -22.11 -16.82
C PRO A 12 9.99 -22.59 -17.66
N ASP A 13 9.84 -22.65 -18.99
CA ASP A 13 10.75 -23.36 -19.89
C ASP A 13 12.11 -22.65 -20.06
N GLU A 14 12.22 -21.39 -19.65
CA GLU A 14 13.48 -20.61 -19.61
C GLU A 14 14.21 -20.68 -18.24
N GLU A 15 13.65 -21.37 -17.23
CA GLU A 15 14.07 -21.26 -15.81
C GLU A 15 14.58 -22.57 -15.15
N TYR A 16 14.63 -23.67 -15.89
CA TYR A 16 14.80 -25.03 -15.32
C TYR A 16 16.17 -25.32 -14.64
N LEU A 17 17.14 -24.42 -14.72
CA LEU A 17 18.50 -24.61 -14.17
C LEU A 17 18.73 -23.94 -12.81
N ASP A 18 17.94 -22.96 -12.38
CA ASP A 18 18.18 -22.23 -11.12
C ASP A 18 17.38 -22.80 -9.93
N ASN A 19 16.26 -23.48 -10.18
CA ASN A 19 15.40 -24.04 -9.13
C ASN A 19 16.07 -25.13 -8.28
N ARG A 20 17.07 -25.85 -8.81
CA ARG A 20 17.82 -26.88 -8.04
C ARG A 20 18.85 -26.28 -7.08
N ASN A 21 19.26 -25.02 -7.26
CA ASN A 21 20.24 -24.34 -6.41
C ASN A 21 19.59 -23.47 -5.31
N LEU A 22 18.26 -23.36 -5.28
CA LEU A 22 17.53 -22.59 -4.25
C LEU A 22 17.53 -23.28 -2.88
N GLN A 23 17.68 -24.61 -2.82
CA GLN A 23 17.68 -25.37 -1.57
C GLN A 23 18.88 -25.06 -0.65
N ASN A 24 19.93 -24.39 -1.16
CA ASN A 24 21.15 -24.05 -0.41
C ASN A 24 21.35 -22.55 -0.17
N LYS A 25 20.40 -21.68 -0.56
CA LYS A 25 20.52 -20.23 -0.39
C LYS A 25 19.82 -19.76 0.88
N THR A 26 20.54 -19.04 1.73
CA THR A 26 19.99 -18.45 2.94
C THR A 26 19.18 -17.19 2.61
N PRO A 27 17.96 -17.02 3.17
CA PRO A 27 17.24 -15.75 3.06
C PRO A 27 18.07 -14.58 3.58
N ARG A 28 18.00 -13.43 2.89
CA ARG A 28 18.54 -12.15 3.37
C ARG A 28 17.53 -11.03 3.13
N ASN A 29 17.77 -9.88 3.75
CA ASN A 29 17.04 -8.66 3.46
C ASN A 29 17.02 -8.40 1.94
N MET A 30 15.83 -8.07 1.43
CA MET A 30 15.59 -7.81 0.01
C MET A 30 16.44 -6.62 -0.45
N LEU A 31 17.06 -6.75 -1.61
CA LEU A 31 17.82 -5.69 -2.26
C LEU A 31 16.94 -5.07 -3.35
N ILE A 32 16.60 -3.80 -3.19
CA ILE A 32 15.81 -3.05 -4.15
C ILE A 32 16.72 -1.99 -4.76
N THR A 33 16.81 -1.99 -6.08
CA THR A 33 17.53 -0.97 -6.85
C THR A 33 16.53 -0.18 -7.68
N TYR A 34 16.90 1.02 -8.10
CA TYR A 34 16.02 1.88 -8.88
C TYR A 34 16.78 2.65 -9.96
N ASP A 35 16.04 3.15 -10.96
CA ASP A 35 16.54 3.94 -12.08
C ASP A 35 15.75 5.25 -12.21
N MET A 36 16.43 6.38 -11.97
CA MET A 36 15.88 7.75 -12.10
C MET A 36 16.16 8.39 -13.47
N SER A 37 16.79 7.68 -14.42
CA SER A 37 17.26 8.24 -15.71
C SER A 37 16.12 8.81 -16.55
N TYR A 38 14.88 8.36 -16.38
CA TYR A 38 13.72 8.91 -17.07
C TYR A 38 13.53 10.41 -16.79
N PHE A 39 13.91 10.88 -15.60
CA PHE A 39 13.80 12.28 -15.20
C PHE A 39 14.83 13.19 -15.87
N GLN A 40 15.87 12.65 -16.51
CA GLN A 40 16.82 13.44 -17.32
C GLN A 40 16.15 14.13 -18.51
N LYS A 41 14.93 13.72 -18.87
CA LYS A 41 14.09 14.37 -19.88
C LYS A 41 13.50 15.70 -19.42
N LEU A 42 13.46 15.97 -18.12
CA LEU A 42 12.96 17.25 -17.60
C LEU A 42 14.00 18.37 -17.82
N PRO A 43 13.56 19.61 -18.09
CA PRO A 43 14.46 20.75 -18.17
C PRO A 43 15.27 20.92 -16.88
N SER A 44 16.58 21.14 -17.00
CA SER A 44 17.47 21.33 -15.85
C SER A 44 17.29 22.74 -15.26
N ASN A 45 16.35 22.87 -14.33
CA ASN A 45 16.09 24.09 -13.55
C ASN A 45 16.03 23.77 -12.05
N ALA A 46 16.11 24.79 -11.19
CA ALA A 46 16.14 24.60 -9.74
C ALA A 46 14.92 23.84 -9.20
N LYS A 47 13.72 24.13 -9.71
CA LYS A 47 12.47 23.46 -9.32
C LYS A 47 12.53 21.96 -9.63
N ASN A 48 12.93 21.59 -10.85
CA ASN A 48 13.02 20.19 -11.27
C ASN A 48 14.14 19.44 -10.53
N LYS A 49 15.27 20.08 -10.23
CA LYS A 49 16.33 19.47 -9.42
C LYS A 49 15.83 19.09 -8.02
N ILE A 50 15.10 19.98 -7.37
CA ILE A 50 14.49 19.75 -6.05
C ILE A 50 13.44 18.63 -6.13
N LEU A 51 12.58 18.67 -7.15
CA LEU A 51 11.58 17.63 -7.39
C LEU A 51 12.22 16.24 -7.55
N ILE A 52 13.24 16.13 -8.40
CA ILE A 52 13.96 14.88 -8.67
C ILE A 52 14.62 14.36 -7.40
N SER A 53 15.33 15.21 -6.65
CA SER A 53 16.01 14.78 -5.43
C SER A 53 15.03 14.33 -4.35
N THR A 54 13.84 14.93 -4.27
CA THR A 54 12.78 14.48 -3.36
C THR A 54 12.23 13.12 -3.75
N PHE A 55 11.87 12.91 -5.03
CA PHE A 55 11.35 11.61 -5.46
C PHE A 55 12.39 10.52 -5.32
N GLU A 56 13.65 10.80 -5.66
CA GLU A 56 14.75 9.86 -5.45
C GLU A 56 14.91 9.51 -3.96
N LYS A 57 14.87 10.51 -3.07
CA LYS A 57 14.90 10.29 -1.63
C LYS A 57 13.71 9.45 -1.14
N ALA A 58 12.51 9.69 -1.65
CA ALA A 58 11.32 8.92 -1.28
C ALA A 58 11.44 7.45 -1.72
N ILE A 59 11.88 7.21 -2.96
CA ILE A 59 12.13 5.85 -3.49
C ILE A 59 13.25 5.15 -2.70
N GLN A 60 14.33 5.85 -2.36
CA GLN A 60 15.42 5.30 -1.54
C GLN A 60 14.93 4.88 -0.16
N LEU A 61 14.19 5.73 0.54
CA LEU A 61 13.65 5.41 1.87
C LEU A 61 12.62 4.28 1.83
N ALA A 62 11.82 4.20 0.77
CA ALA A 62 10.88 3.11 0.58
C ALA A 62 11.61 1.78 0.28
N ALA A 63 12.68 1.80 -0.51
CA ALA A 63 13.56 0.66 -0.73
C ALA A 63 14.17 0.17 0.60
N ASP A 64 14.64 1.08 1.45
CA ASP A 64 15.17 0.76 2.79
C ASP A 64 14.08 0.21 3.73
N TYR A 65 12.85 0.74 3.64
CA TYR A 65 11.69 0.23 4.38
C TYR A 65 11.41 -1.23 3.99
N PHE A 66 11.27 -1.54 2.70
CA PHE A 66 10.99 -2.90 2.24
C PHE A 66 12.17 -3.85 2.44
N SER A 67 13.41 -3.36 2.38
CA SER A 67 14.61 -4.16 2.71
C SER A 67 14.59 -4.66 4.16
N ARG A 68 14.10 -3.83 5.10
CA ARG A 68 13.93 -4.22 6.52
C ARG A 68 12.68 -5.07 6.77
N LEU A 69 11.65 -4.90 5.95
CA LEU A 69 10.39 -5.63 6.05
C LEU A 69 10.51 -7.05 5.49
N ILE A 70 11.22 -7.22 4.37
CA ILE A 70 11.16 -8.43 3.55
C ILE A 70 12.50 -9.13 3.53
N LYS A 71 12.52 -10.42 3.89
CA LYS A 71 13.60 -11.32 3.48
C LYS A 71 13.18 -12.15 2.28
N ILE A 72 14.14 -12.39 1.40
CA ILE A 72 13.96 -13.12 0.16
C ILE A 72 15.13 -14.06 -0.08
N ILE A 73 14.86 -15.13 -0.83
CA ILE A 73 15.92 -15.94 -1.42
C ILE A 73 16.55 -15.14 -2.57
N PRO A 74 17.85 -14.82 -2.52
CA PRO A 74 18.48 -13.95 -3.51
C PRO A 74 18.23 -14.38 -4.95
N ARG A 75 17.84 -13.43 -5.79
CA ARG A 75 17.69 -13.67 -7.23
C ARG A 75 19.05 -13.90 -7.87
N SER A 76 19.11 -14.82 -8.83
CA SER A 76 20.29 -14.97 -9.68
C SER A 76 20.39 -13.82 -10.68
N GLU A 77 21.58 -13.69 -11.27
CA GLU A 77 21.79 -12.76 -12.38
C GLU A 77 20.86 -13.05 -13.55
N GLN A 78 20.54 -14.32 -13.81
CA GLN A 78 19.61 -14.70 -14.86
C GLN A 78 18.18 -14.20 -14.58
N ASN A 79 17.70 -14.40 -13.35
CA ASN A 79 16.36 -13.94 -12.92
C ASN A 79 16.23 -12.41 -12.99
N MET A 80 17.35 -11.70 -12.81
CA MET A 80 17.39 -10.24 -12.86
C MET A 80 17.65 -9.66 -14.25
N LYS A 81 17.73 -10.46 -15.31
CA LYS A 81 17.64 -9.95 -16.68
C LYS A 81 16.20 -9.64 -17.02
N TYR A 82 15.99 -8.53 -17.71
CA TYR A 82 14.68 -8.23 -18.30
C TYR A 82 14.47 -9.05 -19.58
N GLN A 83 13.53 -9.99 -19.52
CA GLN A 83 13.29 -11.03 -20.53
C GLN A 83 11.92 -10.88 -21.22
N GLN A 84 11.11 -9.90 -20.82
CA GLN A 84 9.79 -9.68 -21.40
C GLN A 84 9.88 -9.27 -22.88
N THR A 85 8.96 -9.82 -23.68
CA THR A 85 8.83 -9.50 -25.11
C THR A 85 8.50 -8.02 -25.32
N ASN A 86 7.67 -7.45 -24.44
CA ASN A 86 7.40 -6.02 -24.42
C ASN A 86 8.66 -5.26 -23.97
N PRO A 87 9.27 -4.42 -24.82
CA PRO A 87 10.47 -3.69 -24.47
C PRO A 87 10.24 -2.57 -23.44
N LYS A 88 8.97 -2.29 -23.07
CA LYS A 88 8.62 -1.22 -22.14
C LYS A 88 8.24 -1.75 -20.76
N CYS A 89 8.83 -1.13 -19.75
CA CYS A 89 8.32 -1.12 -18.38
C CYS A 89 7.56 0.21 -18.23
N GLY A 90 6.26 0.12 -18.56
CA GLY A 90 5.31 1.18 -18.82
C GLY A 90 5.82 2.38 -19.61
N GLU A 91 6.16 3.51 -18.96
CA GLU A 91 6.58 4.71 -19.71
C GLU A 91 8.03 4.62 -20.22
N ILE A 92 8.88 3.78 -19.61
CA ILE A 92 10.28 3.65 -20.01
C ILE A 92 10.50 2.47 -20.97
N ILE A 93 11.36 2.68 -21.97
CA ILE A 93 11.94 1.58 -22.74
C ILE A 93 13.10 1.03 -21.91
N VAL A 94 13.01 -0.25 -21.54
CA VAL A 94 14.00 -0.90 -20.67
C VAL A 94 15.40 -0.82 -21.31
N PRO A 95 16.42 -0.32 -20.59
CA PRO A 95 17.78 -0.22 -21.11
C PRO A 95 18.31 -1.57 -21.61
N GLN A 96 19.02 -1.57 -22.75
CA GLN A 96 19.57 -2.82 -23.32
C GLN A 96 20.51 -3.55 -22.36
N ASN A 97 21.25 -2.82 -21.54
CA ASN A 97 22.12 -3.43 -20.54
C ASN A 97 21.34 -4.28 -19.52
N ASP A 98 20.11 -3.89 -19.16
CA ASP A 98 19.28 -4.63 -18.19
C ASP A 98 18.69 -5.91 -18.81
N LYS A 99 18.65 -6.00 -20.15
CA LYS A 99 18.30 -7.23 -20.88
C LYS A 99 19.49 -8.18 -21.00
N LEU A 100 20.69 -7.62 -21.21
CA LEU A 100 21.92 -8.39 -21.43
C LEU A 100 22.54 -8.88 -20.13
N LYS A 101 22.43 -8.08 -19.06
CA LYS A 101 23.08 -8.34 -17.77
C LYS A 101 22.12 -8.01 -16.62
N GLY A 102 21.88 -9.00 -15.77
CA GLY A 102 21.04 -8.83 -14.60
C GLY A 102 21.67 -7.89 -13.57
N LYS A 103 20.83 -7.09 -12.93
CA LYS A 103 21.25 -6.23 -11.80
C LYS A 103 21.58 -7.12 -10.60
N ASN A 104 22.52 -6.67 -9.77
CA ASN A 104 22.62 -7.16 -8.39
C ASN A 104 21.48 -6.57 -7.58
N SER A 105 20.30 -7.20 -7.65
CA SER A 105 19.06 -6.76 -7.03
C SER A 105 18.15 -7.98 -6.86
N ASP A 106 17.06 -7.82 -6.12
CA ASP A 106 15.93 -8.78 -6.13
C ASP A 106 14.67 -8.18 -6.75
N LEU A 107 14.60 -6.84 -6.78
CA LEU A 107 13.60 -6.05 -7.49
C LEU A 107 14.25 -4.79 -8.04
N HIS A 108 14.05 -4.49 -9.32
CA HIS A 108 14.52 -3.26 -9.95
C HIS A 108 13.35 -2.36 -10.34
N ILE A 109 13.36 -1.11 -9.88
CA ILE A 109 12.26 -0.15 -10.06
C ILE A 109 12.67 0.94 -11.05
N TYR A 110 11.95 1.06 -12.15
CA TYR A 110 12.05 2.21 -13.04
C TYR A 110 11.16 3.34 -12.51
N VAL A 111 11.74 4.51 -12.29
CA VAL A 111 10.99 5.66 -11.78
C VAL A 111 10.73 6.61 -12.93
N THR A 112 9.45 6.83 -13.23
CA THR A 112 9.01 7.59 -14.41
C THR A 112 8.04 8.69 -14.00
N TYR A 113 7.67 9.53 -14.97
CA TYR A 113 6.66 10.55 -14.75
C TYR A 113 5.74 10.73 -15.95
N THR A 114 4.55 11.25 -15.69
CA THR A 114 3.60 11.76 -16.67
C THR A 114 3.18 13.19 -16.31
N ASN A 115 2.57 13.90 -17.26
CA ASN A 115 1.96 15.21 -17.06
C ASN A 115 0.57 15.18 -17.69
N ASP A 116 -0.38 14.54 -17.03
CA ASP A 116 -1.70 14.28 -17.59
C ASP A 116 -2.80 14.85 -16.67
N LYS A 117 -3.53 15.86 -17.17
CA LYS A 117 -4.61 16.52 -16.43
C LYS A 117 -5.87 15.67 -16.33
N ASP A 118 -6.04 14.72 -17.25
CA ASP A 118 -7.25 13.91 -17.38
C ASP A 118 -7.18 12.64 -16.52
N ILE A 119 -5.99 12.32 -15.98
CA ILE A 119 -5.78 11.13 -15.14
C ILE A 119 -5.44 11.52 -13.70
N GLN A 120 -6.46 11.52 -12.85
CA GLN A 120 -6.38 11.88 -11.42
C GLN A 120 -5.73 10.78 -10.58
N TYR A 121 -4.40 10.74 -10.53
CA TYR A 121 -3.60 10.03 -9.53
C TYR A 121 -2.35 10.84 -9.19
N LEU A 122 -1.79 10.63 -8.00
CA LEU A 122 -0.49 11.19 -7.61
C LEU A 122 0.64 10.29 -8.13
N ALA A 123 0.51 8.98 -7.88
CA ALA A 123 1.36 7.96 -8.46
C ALA A 123 0.55 6.73 -8.88
N VAL A 124 1.18 5.87 -9.67
CA VAL A 124 0.73 4.51 -9.97
C VAL A 124 1.94 3.62 -10.15
N ALA A 125 1.87 2.38 -9.67
CA ALA A 125 2.91 1.40 -9.89
C ALA A 125 2.38 0.02 -10.22
N SER A 126 3.21 -0.73 -10.92
CA SER A 126 3.00 -2.14 -11.21
C SER A 126 4.33 -2.81 -11.52
N TRP A 127 4.40 -4.13 -11.36
CA TRP A 127 5.51 -4.89 -11.92
C TRP A 127 5.39 -4.91 -13.45
N CYS A 128 6.53 -5.01 -14.13
CA CYS A 128 6.61 -5.24 -15.57
C CYS A 128 7.29 -6.56 -15.92
N GLN A 129 7.93 -7.22 -14.96
CA GLN A 129 8.37 -8.62 -15.07
C GLN A 129 8.04 -9.39 -13.79
N LEU A 130 7.33 -10.50 -13.96
CA LEU A 130 7.02 -11.46 -12.91
C LEU A 130 7.48 -12.86 -13.36
N LEU A 131 8.31 -13.47 -12.52
CA LEU A 131 8.82 -14.83 -12.71
C LEU A 131 7.85 -15.83 -12.08
N ASP A 132 7.62 -16.96 -12.74
CA ASP A 132 6.68 -17.98 -12.25
C ASP A 132 7.10 -18.45 -10.86
N ARG A 133 6.16 -18.42 -9.89
CA ARG A 133 6.33 -18.80 -8.46
C ARG A 133 7.36 -17.99 -7.67
N LEU A 134 8.27 -17.30 -8.35
CA LEU A 134 9.31 -16.50 -7.74
C LEU A 134 8.77 -15.10 -7.44
N GLY A 135 7.93 -14.53 -8.30
CA GLY A 135 7.32 -13.22 -8.11
C GLY A 135 8.01 -12.10 -8.91
N PRO A 136 7.76 -10.82 -8.56
CA PRO A 136 8.22 -9.68 -9.34
C PRO A 136 9.75 -9.51 -9.27
N THR A 137 10.36 -9.10 -10.38
CA THR A 137 11.79 -8.74 -10.47
C THR A 137 12.03 -7.36 -11.06
N HIS A 138 11.09 -6.86 -11.86
CA HIS A 138 11.13 -5.50 -12.40
C HIS A 138 9.76 -4.85 -12.24
N GLY A 139 9.75 -3.58 -11.92
CA GLY A 139 8.52 -2.77 -11.85
C GLY A 139 8.77 -1.31 -12.13
N GLU A 140 7.69 -0.55 -12.12
CA GLU A 140 7.73 0.88 -12.37
C GLU A 140 6.89 1.62 -11.34
N VAL A 141 7.37 2.78 -10.92
CA VAL A 141 6.58 3.79 -10.22
C VAL A 141 6.50 5.02 -11.12
N ASN A 142 5.28 5.41 -11.52
CA ASN A 142 5.02 6.60 -12.33
C ASN A 142 4.38 7.70 -11.48
N PHE A 143 4.99 8.88 -11.43
CA PHE A 143 4.42 10.06 -10.79
C PHE A 143 3.71 10.95 -11.81
N ASN A 144 2.48 11.36 -11.54
CA ASN A 144 1.83 12.39 -12.34
C ASN A 144 2.17 13.78 -11.79
N LEU A 145 3.10 14.46 -12.45
CA LEU A 145 3.60 15.75 -11.95
C LEU A 145 2.53 16.84 -11.99
N GLU A 146 1.47 16.69 -12.80
CA GLU A 146 0.38 17.65 -12.84
C GLU A 146 -0.29 17.84 -11.49
N PHE A 147 -0.36 16.78 -10.68
CA PHE A 147 -1.01 16.78 -9.36
C PHE A 147 -0.02 16.91 -8.18
N ILE A 148 1.30 16.89 -8.44
CA ILE A 148 2.34 16.99 -7.39
C ILE A 148 3.18 18.29 -7.50
N LYS A 149 3.13 19.00 -8.64
CA LYS A 149 3.96 20.19 -8.93
C LYS A 149 3.82 21.35 -7.95
N ASP A 150 2.72 21.40 -7.19
CA ASP A 150 2.39 22.45 -6.23
C ASP A 150 2.54 21.99 -4.77
N THR A 151 2.86 20.72 -4.54
CA THR A 151 3.21 20.17 -3.23
C THR A 151 4.53 20.78 -2.75
N ASN A 152 4.53 21.38 -1.57
CA ASN A 152 5.75 21.84 -0.93
C ASN A 152 6.48 20.66 -0.30
N ILE A 153 7.31 19.98 -1.09
CA ILE A 153 8.02 18.77 -0.69
C ILE A 153 9.11 18.97 0.37
N ASN A 154 9.43 20.22 0.73
CA ASN A 154 10.28 20.53 1.89
C ASN A 154 9.48 20.56 3.19
N ASP A 155 8.15 20.57 3.13
CA ASP A 155 7.28 20.41 4.28
C ASP A 155 7.33 18.94 4.75
N PRO A 156 7.73 18.68 6.00
CA PRO A 156 7.80 17.32 6.53
C PRO A 156 6.47 16.56 6.46
N ILE A 157 5.33 17.25 6.57
CA ILE A 157 4.00 16.63 6.49
C ILE A 157 3.75 16.17 5.06
N GLN A 158 3.99 17.03 4.07
CA GLN A 158 3.77 16.68 2.66
C GLN A 158 4.78 15.62 2.17
N PHE A 159 6.00 15.63 2.70
CA PHE A 159 6.97 14.56 2.44
C PHE A 159 6.52 13.21 3.04
N LYS A 160 5.91 13.22 4.23
CA LYS A 160 5.32 12.02 4.83
C LYS A 160 4.19 11.48 3.94
N ASP A 161 3.30 12.33 3.46
CA ASP A 161 2.20 11.91 2.56
C ASP A 161 2.77 11.29 1.25
N LEU A 162 3.83 11.87 0.69
CA LEU A 162 4.54 11.29 -0.45
C LEU A 162 5.13 9.92 -0.12
N MET A 163 5.74 9.75 1.05
CA MET A 163 6.28 8.45 1.50
C MET A 163 5.18 7.38 1.60
N GLU A 164 4.03 7.72 2.16
CA GLU A 164 2.88 6.81 2.25
C GLU A 164 2.43 6.36 0.85
N ILE A 165 2.36 7.29 -0.11
CA ILE A 165 2.05 6.97 -1.52
C ILE A 165 3.10 6.04 -2.13
N VAL A 166 4.39 6.34 -1.98
CA VAL A 166 5.44 5.51 -2.59
C VAL A 166 5.44 4.09 -2.01
N ILE A 167 5.24 3.94 -0.70
CA ILE A 167 5.16 2.62 -0.05
C ILE A 167 3.91 1.86 -0.52
N HIS A 168 2.77 2.54 -0.63
CA HIS A 168 1.53 1.98 -1.20
C HIS A 168 1.76 1.43 -2.62
N GLU A 169 2.29 2.27 -3.50
CA GLU A 169 2.51 1.93 -4.90
C GLU A 169 3.53 0.78 -5.06
N LEU A 170 4.63 0.80 -4.29
CA LEU A 170 5.57 -0.31 -4.31
C LEU A 170 4.96 -1.62 -3.78
N THR A 171 3.94 -1.57 -2.92
CA THR A 171 3.21 -2.78 -2.49
C THR A 171 2.43 -3.41 -3.64
N HIS A 172 1.89 -2.62 -4.57
CA HIS A 172 1.33 -3.16 -5.82
C HIS A 172 2.39 -3.87 -6.66
N VAL A 173 3.59 -3.29 -6.78
CA VAL A 173 4.72 -3.94 -7.46
C VAL A 173 5.07 -5.28 -6.81
N LEU A 174 5.01 -5.35 -5.48
CA LEU A 174 5.29 -6.55 -4.70
C LEU A 174 4.22 -7.65 -4.83
N GLY A 175 3.13 -7.40 -5.56
CA GLY A 175 2.16 -8.42 -5.95
C GLY A 175 0.76 -8.26 -5.37
N PHE A 176 0.42 -7.10 -4.76
CA PHE A 176 -0.97 -6.83 -4.38
C PHE A 176 -1.74 -6.23 -5.56
N SER A 177 -2.40 -7.09 -6.34
CA SER A 177 -3.47 -6.67 -7.26
C SER A 177 -4.46 -7.82 -7.52
N ASN A 178 -5.68 -7.51 -7.97
CA ASN A 178 -6.66 -8.55 -8.27
C ASN A 178 -6.19 -9.55 -9.35
N THR A 179 -5.40 -9.08 -10.33
CA THR A 179 -4.84 -9.92 -11.40
C THR A 179 -3.62 -10.73 -10.94
N ASP A 180 -3.03 -10.40 -9.79
CA ASP A 180 -1.89 -11.11 -9.22
C ASP A 180 -2.28 -12.14 -8.18
N ILE A 181 -3.42 -11.99 -7.49
CA ILE A 181 -3.91 -12.98 -6.51
C ILE A 181 -3.93 -14.41 -7.08
N PRO A 182 -4.39 -14.67 -8.32
CA PRO A 182 -4.34 -16.01 -8.91
C PRO A 182 -2.93 -16.58 -9.15
N LYS A 183 -1.90 -15.72 -9.18
CA LYS A 183 -0.49 -16.10 -9.42
C LYS A 183 0.28 -16.38 -8.13
N TRP A 184 -0.32 -16.07 -6.97
CA TRP A 184 0.29 -16.34 -5.69
C TRP A 184 0.46 -17.85 -5.49
N VAL A 185 1.50 -18.20 -4.75
CA VAL A 185 1.84 -19.58 -4.44
C VAL A 185 1.80 -19.83 -2.94
N THR A 186 1.50 -21.06 -2.58
CA THR A 186 1.61 -21.56 -1.21
C THR A 186 3.09 -21.74 -0.83
N SER A 187 3.37 -21.97 0.45
CA SER A 187 4.73 -22.19 0.96
C SER A 187 5.46 -23.38 0.33
N ASN A 188 4.76 -24.30 -0.32
CA ASN A 188 5.35 -25.43 -1.05
C ASN A 188 5.57 -25.15 -2.55
N GLY A 189 5.26 -23.93 -3.03
CA GLY A 189 5.41 -23.52 -4.42
C GLY A 189 4.27 -23.95 -5.36
N SER A 190 3.17 -24.51 -4.83
CA SER A 190 1.95 -24.79 -5.60
C SER A 190 1.02 -23.57 -5.59
N THR A 191 0.27 -23.36 -6.67
CA THR A 191 -0.74 -22.29 -6.75
C THR A 191 -1.82 -22.44 -5.68
N HIS A 192 -2.33 -21.32 -5.16
CA HIS A 192 -3.53 -21.35 -4.31
C HIS A 192 -4.75 -21.82 -5.12
N ILE A 193 -5.53 -22.74 -4.55
CA ILE A 193 -6.77 -23.21 -5.17
C ILE A 193 -7.87 -22.20 -4.87
N ASP A 194 -8.44 -21.61 -5.92
CA ASP A 194 -9.47 -20.57 -5.84
C ASP A 194 -9.13 -19.51 -4.78
N PRO A 195 -8.07 -18.69 -4.91
CA PRO A 195 -7.64 -17.80 -3.81
C PRO A 195 -8.66 -16.71 -3.43
N THR A 196 -9.70 -16.54 -4.24
CA THR A 196 -10.77 -15.58 -4.03
C THR A 196 -12.15 -16.23 -4.06
N ILE A 197 -13.14 -15.53 -3.53
CA ILE A 197 -14.56 -15.88 -3.63
C ILE A 197 -15.39 -14.61 -3.77
N THR A 198 -16.44 -14.65 -4.60
CA THR A 198 -17.40 -13.55 -4.70
C THR A 198 -18.56 -13.78 -3.74
N GLN A 199 -18.89 -12.77 -2.93
CA GLN A 199 -20.04 -12.80 -2.03
C GLN A 199 -20.80 -11.47 -2.09
N LYS A 200 -22.13 -11.56 -2.06
CA LYS A 200 -22.98 -10.38 -1.93
C LYS A 200 -22.97 -9.85 -0.50
N ILE A 201 -22.43 -8.66 -0.30
CA ILE A 201 -22.37 -7.93 0.98
C ILE A 201 -23.06 -6.58 0.77
N ARG A 202 -24.00 -6.25 1.66
CA ARG A 202 -24.79 -4.99 1.60
C ARG A 202 -25.44 -4.72 0.22
N GLY A 203 -25.85 -5.79 -0.46
CA GLY A 203 -26.52 -5.73 -1.76
C GLY A 203 -25.59 -5.62 -2.97
N VAL A 204 -24.27 -5.59 -2.77
CA VAL A 204 -23.26 -5.49 -3.84
C VAL A 204 -22.40 -6.74 -3.84
N ASP A 205 -22.04 -7.24 -5.03
CA ASP A 205 -21.08 -8.32 -5.14
C ASP A 205 -19.67 -7.78 -4.80
N ASN A 206 -18.97 -8.48 -3.90
CA ASN A 206 -17.63 -8.14 -3.46
C ASN A 206 -16.70 -9.34 -3.74
N LEU A 207 -15.50 -9.07 -4.23
CA LEU A 207 -14.43 -10.06 -4.30
C LEU A 207 -13.73 -10.14 -2.94
N LEU A 208 -13.61 -11.34 -2.39
CA LEU A 208 -12.99 -11.57 -1.09
C LEU A 208 -11.74 -12.45 -1.25
N ILE A 209 -10.64 -12.07 -0.60
CA ILE A 209 -9.43 -12.90 -0.49
C ILE A 209 -9.65 -13.96 0.58
N LYS A 210 -9.50 -15.25 0.24
CA LYS A 210 -9.65 -16.36 1.18
C LYS A 210 -8.37 -17.19 1.35
N THR A 211 -7.22 -16.61 1.03
CA THR A 211 -5.91 -17.24 1.25
C THR A 211 -5.63 -17.45 2.75
N PRO A 212 -4.80 -18.43 3.13
CA PRO A 212 -4.77 -18.96 4.50
C PRO A 212 -4.42 -17.92 5.58
N ASN A 213 -3.38 -17.11 5.39
CA ASN A 213 -2.96 -16.14 6.42
C ASN A 213 -3.92 -14.95 6.47
N VAL A 214 -4.35 -14.41 5.32
CA VAL A 214 -5.31 -13.30 5.24
C VAL A 214 -6.64 -13.69 5.91
N LEU A 215 -7.21 -14.85 5.55
CA LEU A 215 -8.48 -15.29 6.12
C LEU A 215 -8.38 -15.56 7.63
N LYS A 216 -7.30 -16.21 8.06
CA LYS A 216 -7.06 -16.46 9.49
C LYS A 216 -6.98 -15.14 10.26
N PHE A 217 -6.14 -14.21 9.80
CA PHE A 217 -5.97 -12.92 10.45
C PHE A 217 -7.27 -12.11 10.47
N ALA A 218 -8.02 -12.06 9.37
CA ALA A 218 -9.30 -11.36 9.33
C ALA A 218 -10.32 -11.92 10.33
N ARG A 219 -10.46 -13.25 10.41
CA ARG A 219 -11.35 -13.91 11.39
C ARG A 219 -10.99 -13.55 12.82
N GLU A 220 -9.70 -13.57 13.14
CA GLU A 220 -9.18 -13.22 14.47
C GLU A 220 -9.35 -11.72 14.77
N TYR A 221 -9.00 -10.86 13.81
CA TYR A 221 -9.07 -9.39 13.94
C TYR A 221 -10.50 -8.91 14.21
N PHE A 222 -11.48 -9.35 13.41
CA PHE A 222 -12.89 -8.98 13.60
C PHE A 222 -13.58 -9.78 14.70
N GLY A 223 -13.03 -10.92 15.13
CA GLY A 223 -13.73 -11.88 15.99
C GLY A 223 -14.89 -12.60 15.26
N CYS A 224 -14.79 -12.77 13.94
CA CYS A 224 -15.83 -13.37 13.11
C CYS A 224 -15.39 -14.73 12.54
N ARG A 225 -15.77 -15.84 13.19
CA ARG A 225 -15.36 -17.20 12.75
C ARG A 225 -15.98 -17.64 11.41
N THR A 226 -17.15 -17.11 11.06
CA THR A 226 -17.88 -17.48 9.84
C THR A 226 -17.48 -16.66 8.62
N LEU A 227 -16.58 -15.68 8.76
CA LEU A 227 -16.07 -14.91 7.63
C LEU A 227 -15.42 -15.86 6.61
N VAL A 228 -15.77 -15.73 5.34
CA VAL A 228 -15.28 -16.64 4.27
C VAL A 228 -14.08 -16.08 3.50
N GLY A 229 -13.80 -14.78 3.66
CA GLY A 229 -12.68 -14.07 3.04
C GLY A 229 -12.66 -12.60 3.49
N MET A 230 -11.56 -11.90 3.23
CA MET A 230 -11.45 -10.46 3.47
C MET A 230 -11.90 -9.68 2.23
N PRO A 231 -12.91 -8.80 2.32
CA PRO A 231 -13.38 -8.03 1.16
C PRO A 231 -12.32 -7.07 0.61
N LEU A 232 -12.25 -7.03 -0.72
CA LEU A 232 -11.52 -6.01 -1.46
C LEU A 232 -12.46 -4.84 -1.77
N GLN A 233 -11.86 -3.68 -1.98
CA GLN A 233 -12.60 -2.50 -2.39
C GLN A 233 -13.24 -2.78 -3.75
N ASN A 234 -14.55 -2.76 -3.83
CA ASN A 234 -15.22 -2.74 -5.13
C ASN A 234 -15.40 -1.27 -5.58
N SER A 235 -15.41 -1.03 -6.88
CA SER A 235 -16.09 0.14 -7.42
C SER A 235 -17.22 -0.27 -8.32
N VAL A 236 -18.20 0.61 -8.40
CA VAL A 236 -19.36 0.46 -9.26
C VAL A 236 -18.99 0.71 -10.75
N SER A 237 -17.72 0.97 -11.10
CA SER A 237 -17.35 1.48 -12.43
C SER A 237 -15.99 1.07 -13.02
N SER A 238 -15.13 0.27 -12.38
CA SER A 238 -13.86 -0.13 -13.00
C SER A 238 -13.18 -1.38 -12.41
N ASP A 239 -12.52 -2.16 -13.28
CA ASP A 239 -11.68 -3.33 -12.98
C ASP A 239 -10.47 -3.05 -12.05
N SER A 240 -10.20 -1.77 -11.70
CA SER A 240 -9.02 -1.35 -10.94
C SER A 240 -9.18 -1.38 -9.42
N ASP A 241 -10.40 -1.54 -8.92
CA ASP A 241 -10.68 -1.25 -7.51
C ASP A 241 -10.44 -2.45 -6.58
N ASP A 242 -10.51 -3.68 -7.11
CA ASP A 242 -10.28 -4.92 -6.35
C ASP A 242 -8.80 -5.16 -5.97
N SER A 243 -7.95 -4.13 -6.03
CA SER A 243 -6.52 -4.19 -5.63
C SER A 243 -6.24 -3.50 -4.30
N HIS A 244 -7.28 -3.13 -3.56
CA HIS A 244 -7.18 -2.43 -2.28
C HIS A 244 -8.06 -3.10 -1.24
N TRP A 245 -7.75 -2.88 0.04
CA TRP A 245 -8.66 -3.30 1.10
C TRP A 245 -9.93 -2.45 1.12
N LYS A 246 -11.06 -3.08 1.46
CA LYS A 246 -12.36 -2.41 1.58
C LYS A 246 -12.33 -1.34 2.67
N ASN A 247 -12.45 -0.07 2.27
CA ASN A 247 -12.37 1.08 3.17
C ASN A 247 -13.47 1.08 4.25
N THR A 248 -14.64 0.50 3.94
CA THR A 248 -15.75 0.41 4.91
C THR A 248 -15.44 -0.50 6.07
N ASP A 249 -14.63 -1.55 5.83
CA ASP A 249 -14.40 -2.60 6.81
C ASP A 249 -13.14 -2.30 7.64
N ILE A 250 -12.10 -1.71 7.02
CA ILE A 250 -10.88 -1.27 7.68
C ILE A 250 -10.43 0.10 7.16
N GLN A 251 -10.50 1.12 8.02
CA GLN A 251 -10.02 2.47 7.71
C GLN A 251 -8.60 2.70 8.17
N ASN A 252 -7.89 3.54 7.42
CA ASN A 252 -6.50 3.94 7.66
C ASN A 252 -5.50 2.80 7.50
N GLU A 253 -5.88 1.69 6.87
CA GLU A 253 -4.90 0.71 6.39
C GLU A 253 -4.21 1.30 5.16
N TYR A 254 -2.88 1.23 5.08
CA TYR A 254 -2.18 1.97 4.04
C TYR A 254 -2.46 1.49 2.61
N MET A 255 -2.98 0.27 2.41
CA MET A 255 -3.47 -0.27 1.13
C MET A 255 -4.98 -0.05 0.92
N ASN A 256 -5.62 0.82 1.69
CA ASN A 256 -6.91 1.39 1.35
C ASN A 256 -6.79 2.28 0.10
N SER A 257 -7.83 2.28 -0.74
CA SER A 257 -7.84 3.11 -1.96
C SER A 257 -8.02 4.61 -1.66
N LEU A 258 -8.66 4.94 -0.54
CA LEU A 258 -8.69 6.31 -0.03
C LEU A 258 -7.48 6.52 0.87
N MET A 259 -6.58 7.43 0.47
CA MET A 259 -5.48 7.88 1.32
C MET A 259 -6.03 8.38 2.66
N SER A 260 -5.40 7.95 3.76
CA SER A 260 -5.73 8.49 5.08
C SER A 260 -5.31 9.96 5.12
N PRO A 261 -6.19 10.89 5.55
CA PRO A 261 -5.76 12.27 5.78
C PRO A 261 -4.79 12.39 6.96
N ASN A 262 -4.62 11.33 7.77
CA ASN A 262 -4.00 11.39 9.08
C ASN A 262 -2.75 10.51 9.17
N GLN A 263 -2.99 9.21 9.32
CA GLN A 263 -1.96 8.20 9.51
C GLN A 263 -2.44 6.96 8.78
N ALA A 264 -1.62 6.45 7.89
CA ALA A 264 -1.79 5.12 7.31
C ALA A 264 -1.03 4.08 8.14
N TYR A 265 -1.58 2.89 8.32
CA TYR A 265 -0.99 1.81 9.10
C TYR A 265 -0.63 0.62 8.20
N PHE A 266 0.62 0.15 8.28
CA PHE A 266 1.03 -1.15 7.78
C PHE A 266 0.49 -2.24 8.72
N SER A 267 -0.73 -2.69 8.47
CA SER A 267 -1.40 -3.61 9.38
C SER A 267 -1.03 -5.08 9.11
N GLY A 268 -1.43 -5.94 10.05
CA GLY A 268 -1.38 -7.39 9.83
C GLY A 268 -2.18 -7.86 8.60
N PHE A 269 -3.13 -7.09 8.05
CA PHE A 269 -3.82 -7.47 6.81
C PHE A 269 -2.85 -7.51 5.64
N THR A 270 -2.11 -6.42 5.41
CA THR A 270 -1.15 -6.35 4.30
C THR A 270 0.08 -7.22 4.56
N ALA A 271 0.54 -7.33 5.81
CA ALA A 271 1.63 -8.25 6.15
C ALA A 271 1.27 -9.72 5.82
N ASN A 272 0.05 -10.16 6.17
CA ASN A 272 -0.41 -11.52 5.86
C ASN A 272 -0.73 -11.72 4.38
N LEU A 273 -1.13 -10.67 3.66
CA LEU A 273 -1.22 -10.70 2.21
C LEU A 273 0.16 -10.95 1.58
N LEU A 274 1.18 -10.21 2.00
CA LEU A 274 2.55 -10.40 1.50
C LEU A 274 3.07 -11.81 1.80
N ARG A 275 2.74 -12.38 2.97
CA ARG A 275 3.03 -13.80 3.28
C ARG A 275 2.32 -14.77 2.34
N ASP A 276 1.05 -14.52 2.05
CA ASP A 276 0.23 -15.37 1.18
C ASP A 276 0.61 -15.26 -0.31
N THR A 277 1.37 -14.24 -0.72
CA THR A 277 1.95 -14.21 -2.09
C THR A 277 2.83 -15.42 -2.37
N GLY A 278 3.54 -15.91 -1.34
CA GLY A 278 4.54 -16.97 -1.44
C GLY A 278 5.85 -16.57 -2.10
N PHE A 279 6.01 -15.30 -2.51
CA PHE A 279 7.22 -14.81 -3.19
C PHE A 279 8.37 -14.49 -2.23
N TYR A 280 8.04 -14.24 -0.96
CA TYR A 280 8.97 -13.77 0.07
C TYR A 280 9.22 -14.84 1.12
N ALA A 281 10.46 -14.94 1.58
CA ALA A 281 10.85 -15.93 2.58
C ALA A 281 10.36 -15.54 3.99
N GLU A 282 10.35 -14.24 4.29
CA GLU A 282 9.90 -13.71 5.59
C GLU A 282 9.35 -12.30 5.43
N ILE A 283 8.28 -12.01 6.17
CA ILE A 283 7.76 -10.66 6.41
C ILE A 283 7.94 -10.36 7.90
N ASN A 284 8.74 -9.34 8.21
CA ASN A 284 9.13 -8.96 9.56
C ASN A 284 7.92 -8.50 10.38
N ALA A 285 7.43 -9.39 11.26
CA ALA A 285 6.26 -9.12 12.09
C ALA A 285 6.45 -7.96 13.08
N ASN A 286 7.68 -7.58 13.42
CA ASN A 286 7.95 -6.46 14.33
C ASN A 286 7.65 -5.09 13.70
N MET A 287 7.46 -5.04 12.37
CA MET A 287 7.06 -3.83 11.67
C MET A 287 5.54 -3.71 11.52
N GLU A 288 4.76 -4.71 11.95
CA GLU A 288 3.30 -4.66 11.90
C GLU A 288 2.76 -3.64 12.90
N GLU A 289 1.99 -2.69 12.39
CA GLU A 289 1.33 -1.67 13.19
C GLU A 289 -0.04 -2.16 13.67
N GLN A 290 -0.39 -1.76 14.89
CA GLN A 290 -1.69 -2.07 15.44
C GLN A 290 -2.75 -1.11 14.90
N MET A 291 -3.79 -1.69 14.31
CA MET A 291 -5.00 -0.99 13.91
C MET A 291 -6.16 -1.39 14.83
N PHE A 292 -7.12 -0.48 15.01
CA PHE A 292 -8.26 -0.69 15.92
C PHE A 292 -9.62 -0.61 15.23
N TYR A 293 -9.72 0.10 14.10
CA TYR A 293 -10.97 0.21 13.35
C TYR A 293 -11.50 -1.19 12.97
N GLY A 294 -12.72 -1.53 13.42
CA GLY A 294 -13.35 -2.83 13.20
C GLY A 294 -12.83 -3.98 14.08
N LYS A 295 -11.79 -3.78 14.90
CA LYS A 295 -11.20 -4.86 15.71
C LYS A 295 -12.18 -5.36 16.76
N GLY A 296 -12.49 -6.66 16.71
CA GLY A 296 -13.45 -7.32 17.61
C GLY A 296 -14.92 -6.90 17.39
N ALA A 297 -15.24 -6.21 16.29
CA ALA A 297 -16.59 -5.71 16.03
C ALA A 297 -17.60 -6.82 15.64
N GLY A 298 -17.12 -8.04 15.37
CA GLY A 298 -17.93 -9.20 15.02
C GLY A 298 -18.32 -9.26 13.54
N CYS A 299 -19.08 -10.29 13.17
CA CYS A 299 -19.43 -10.55 11.76
C CYS A 299 -20.31 -9.47 11.13
N GLU A 300 -21.19 -8.84 11.91
CA GLU A 300 -22.08 -7.79 11.43
C GLU A 300 -21.32 -6.57 10.90
N HIS A 301 -20.12 -6.31 11.42
CA HIS A 301 -19.26 -5.22 10.93
C HIS A 301 -18.85 -5.39 9.47
N VAL A 302 -18.62 -6.62 9.01
CA VAL A 302 -18.17 -6.89 7.63
C VAL A 302 -19.34 -7.30 6.74
N MET A 303 -20.23 -8.17 7.25
CA MET A 303 -21.29 -8.80 6.45
C MET A 303 -22.66 -8.17 6.64
N GLY A 304 -22.85 -7.44 7.74
CA GLY A 304 -24.12 -6.86 8.15
C GLY A 304 -24.35 -5.45 7.61
N LYS A 305 -25.37 -4.78 8.18
CA LYS A 305 -25.67 -3.39 7.89
C LYS A 305 -24.75 -2.48 8.70
N CYS A 306 -24.38 -1.34 8.11
CA CYS A 306 -23.67 -0.29 8.84
C CYS A 306 -24.59 0.29 9.92
N ASP A 307 -24.07 0.34 11.14
CA ASP A 307 -24.81 0.69 12.34
C ASP A 307 -24.15 1.92 12.97
N SER A 308 -24.80 3.08 12.87
CA SER A 308 -24.29 4.35 13.42
C SER A 308 -24.27 4.39 14.94
N THR A 309 -24.71 3.33 15.64
CA THR A 309 -24.48 3.18 17.09
C THR A 309 -23.10 2.58 17.39
N LYS A 310 -22.39 2.05 16.38
CA LYS A 310 -21.01 1.58 16.47
C LYS A 310 -20.06 2.72 16.16
N ARG A 311 -18.90 2.74 16.81
CA ARG A 311 -17.90 3.81 16.71
C ARG A 311 -17.31 3.94 15.31
N GLU A 312 -17.26 2.85 14.56
CA GLU A 312 -16.75 2.78 13.19
C GLU A 312 -17.59 3.62 12.22
N PHE A 313 -18.89 3.77 12.51
CA PHE A 313 -19.83 4.52 11.70
C PHE A 313 -20.33 5.75 12.48
N CYS A 314 -20.98 6.67 11.78
CA CYS A 314 -21.48 7.89 12.40
C CYS A 314 -22.88 8.28 11.90
N ASN A 315 -23.56 9.11 12.68
CA ASN A 315 -24.84 9.72 12.31
C ASN A 315 -24.64 11.20 11.96
N PRO A 316 -24.90 11.61 10.69
CA PRO A 316 -24.68 12.99 10.25
C PRO A 316 -25.47 14.05 11.02
N LYS A 317 -26.52 13.67 11.75
CA LYS A 317 -27.33 14.59 12.56
C LYS A 317 -26.73 14.86 13.95
N THR A 318 -25.95 13.92 14.49
CA THR A 318 -25.48 13.98 15.89
C THR A 318 -23.97 14.00 16.02
N ASP A 319 -23.27 13.44 15.04
CA ASP A 319 -21.83 13.14 15.14
C ASP A 319 -20.98 14.02 14.20
N ASP A 320 -21.61 14.85 13.37
CA ASP A 320 -20.90 15.79 12.52
C ASP A 320 -20.14 16.83 13.36
N GLY A 321 -18.88 17.09 13.00
CA GLY A 321 -17.99 17.98 13.75
C GLY A 321 -17.33 17.33 14.98
N LEU A 322 -17.56 16.04 15.26
CA LEU A 322 -16.81 15.29 16.29
C LEU A 322 -15.41 14.89 15.79
N CYS A 323 -14.60 14.29 16.66
CA CYS A 323 -13.28 13.78 16.27
C CYS A 323 -13.42 12.51 15.43
N ASP A 324 -12.49 12.28 14.52
CA ASP A 324 -12.42 11.00 13.78
C ASP A 324 -12.18 9.80 14.71
N TYR A 325 -12.29 8.59 14.16
CA TYR A 325 -12.18 7.34 14.93
C TYR A 325 -10.93 7.31 15.83
N TYR A 326 -9.79 7.79 15.32
CA TYR A 326 -8.51 7.78 16.04
C TYR A 326 -8.23 9.06 16.85
N HIS A 327 -9.17 10.00 16.91
CA HIS A 327 -9.01 11.29 17.60
C HIS A 327 -7.82 12.12 17.10
N HIS A 328 -7.50 11.95 15.83
CA HIS A 328 -6.46 12.64 15.09
C HIS A 328 -6.89 14.04 14.64
N GLY A 329 -8.18 14.30 14.47
CA GLY A 329 -8.68 15.61 14.09
C GLY A 329 -10.19 15.74 14.15
N GLN A 330 -10.68 16.97 14.04
CA GLN A 330 -12.11 17.21 13.87
C GLN A 330 -12.56 16.67 12.51
N SER A 331 -13.78 16.17 12.42
CA SER A 331 -14.24 15.45 11.23
C SER A 331 -15.66 15.80 10.85
N SER A 332 -15.99 15.57 9.59
CA SER A 332 -17.36 15.56 9.11
C SER A 332 -17.89 14.13 9.04
N CYS A 333 -19.15 13.94 9.41
CA CYS A 333 -19.81 12.65 9.27
C CYS A 333 -20.49 12.55 7.90
N SER A 334 -19.94 11.75 6.99
CA SER A 334 -20.48 11.57 5.64
C SER A 334 -20.17 10.21 5.04
N VAL A 335 -20.89 9.81 3.99
CA VAL A 335 -20.51 8.64 3.18
C VAL A 335 -19.33 9.05 2.31
N ARG A 336 -18.15 8.48 2.56
CA ARG A 336 -16.98 8.69 1.69
C ARG A 336 -17.21 8.00 0.34
N LYS A 337 -16.58 8.51 -0.72
CA LYS A 337 -16.76 8.06 -2.12
C LYS A 337 -16.63 6.53 -2.32
N LEU A 338 -15.78 5.88 -1.54
CA LEU A 338 -15.50 4.43 -1.65
C LEU A 338 -16.10 3.61 -0.49
N ASN A 339 -16.92 4.23 0.36
CA ASN A 339 -17.66 3.49 1.37
C ASN A 339 -18.95 2.89 0.79
N ASP A 340 -19.40 1.79 1.39
CA ASP A 340 -20.69 1.20 1.02
C ASP A 340 -21.85 2.19 1.29
N PRO A 341 -22.94 2.14 0.48
CA PRO A 341 -24.10 2.99 0.67
C PRO A 341 -24.67 2.89 2.10
N GLY A 342 -24.89 4.05 2.73
CA GLY A 342 -25.41 4.13 4.10
C GLY A 342 -24.36 3.94 5.20
N CYS A 343 -23.09 3.72 4.84
CA CYS A 343 -21.98 3.59 5.79
C CYS A 343 -21.27 4.95 5.95
N ASN A 344 -21.93 5.86 6.68
CA ASN A 344 -21.32 7.13 7.03
C ASN A 344 -20.15 6.91 7.98
N THR A 345 -19.04 7.60 7.74
CA THR A 345 -17.86 7.54 8.60
C THR A 345 -17.31 8.95 8.81
N LEU A 346 -16.48 9.10 9.83
CA LEU A 346 -15.92 10.38 10.23
C LEU A 346 -14.66 10.68 9.39
N ASP A 347 -14.72 11.69 8.52
CA ASP A 347 -13.62 12.13 7.66
C ASP A 347 -13.01 13.43 8.19
N THR A 348 -11.72 13.41 8.54
CA THR A 348 -11.03 14.55 9.15
C THR A 348 -10.93 15.72 8.19
N TYR A 349 -11.26 16.93 8.65
CA TYR A 349 -11.00 18.12 7.83
C TYR A 349 -9.50 18.32 7.66
N VAL A 350 -9.06 18.58 6.42
CA VAL A 350 -7.64 18.80 6.07
C VAL A 350 -6.99 19.83 7.01
N ASN A 351 -7.75 20.84 7.42
CA ASN A 351 -7.32 21.92 8.30
C ASN A 351 -7.69 21.74 9.78
N SER A 352 -7.78 20.51 10.27
CA SER A 352 -8.17 20.24 11.67
C SER A 352 -7.37 19.12 12.35
N LYS A 353 -6.23 18.76 11.75
CA LYS A 353 -5.32 17.75 12.30
C LYS A 353 -4.74 18.24 13.62
N CYS A 354 -4.84 17.43 14.67
CA CYS A 354 -4.49 17.80 16.04
C CYS A 354 -2.98 17.96 16.30
N TRP A 355 -2.12 17.67 15.32
CA TRP A 355 -0.67 17.88 15.36
C TRP A 355 -0.19 19.04 14.47
N ASP A 356 -1.09 19.67 13.70
CA ASP A 356 -0.71 20.85 12.92
C ASP A 356 -0.65 22.08 13.83
N VAL A 357 0.58 22.48 14.17
CA VAL A 357 0.88 23.59 15.08
C VAL A 357 0.67 24.98 14.45
N ASN A 358 0.48 25.06 13.13
CA ASN A 358 0.26 26.33 12.43
C ASN A 358 -1.20 26.80 12.48
N MET A 359 -2.08 26.05 13.14
CA MET A 359 -3.52 26.32 13.18
C MET A 359 -3.95 27.11 14.42
N ILE A 360 -4.87 28.07 14.20
CA ILE A 360 -5.33 29.05 15.18
C ILE A 360 -5.86 28.36 16.45
N LEU A 361 -5.10 28.51 17.53
CA LEU A 361 -5.16 27.90 18.87
C LEU A 361 -6.46 28.11 19.70
N GLY A 362 -7.59 28.54 19.12
CA GLY A 362 -8.71 29.05 19.93
C GLY A 362 -9.83 28.08 20.30
N ARG A 363 -10.23 27.16 19.40
CA ARG A 363 -11.48 26.36 19.57
C ARG A 363 -11.37 24.86 19.27
N TYR A 364 -10.35 24.43 18.52
CA TYR A 364 -10.28 23.06 17.97
C TYR A 364 -9.63 22.05 18.92
N LEU A 365 -8.63 22.47 19.71
CA LEU A 365 -7.98 21.60 20.70
C LEU A 365 -8.94 21.14 21.79
N ALA A 366 -9.96 21.93 22.15
CA ALA A 366 -10.92 21.59 23.21
C ALA A 366 -11.83 20.41 22.86
N THR A 367 -12.13 20.18 21.56
CA THR A 367 -13.06 19.13 21.12
C THR A 367 -12.44 17.74 21.20
N CYS A 368 -11.12 17.62 20.91
CA CYS A 368 -10.42 16.32 20.89
C CYS A 368 -9.45 16.09 22.07
N SER A 369 -9.34 17.02 23.03
CA SER A 369 -8.39 16.93 24.15
C SER A 369 -8.87 16.17 25.38
N LYS A 370 -10.12 15.66 25.42
CA LYS A 370 -10.66 14.97 26.61
C LYS A 370 -10.04 13.59 26.93
N LEU A 371 -9.02 13.15 26.19
CA LEU A 371 -8.26 11.91 26.44
C LEU A 371 -6.73 12.07 26.28
N ARG A 372 -6.18 13.28 26.24
CA ARG A 372 -4.72 13.52 26.18
C ARG A 372 -4.10 13.54 27.59
N ILE A 373 -3.87 12.38 28.20
CA ILE A 373 -2.84 12.24 29.24
C ILE A 373 -1.63 11.43 28.74
N ASP A 374 -1.77 10.57 27.73
CA ASP A 374 -0.69 9.62 27.40
C ASP A 374 0.23 10.01 26.22
N ILE A 375 -0.14 10.98 25.37
CA ILE A 375 0.64 11.32 24.15
C ILE A 375 1.86 12.21 24.46
N LEU A 376 1.82 13.01 25.53
CA LEU A 376 2.97 13.84 25.94
C LEU A 376 4.10 13.02 26.58
N TRP A 377 3.79 11.83 27.11
CA TRP A 377 4.80 10.93 27.70
C TRP A 377 5.66 10.22 26.64
N ILE A 378 5.06 9.80 25.52
CA ILE A 378 5.77 9.09 24.44
C ILE A 378 6.75 10.01 23.70
N TYR A 379 6.37 11.27 23.48
CA TYR A 379 7.27 12.27 22.89
C TYR A 379 8.44 12.64 23.82
N TRP A 380 8.24 12.64 25.15
CA TRP A 380 9.32 12.90 26.11
C TRP A 380 10.31 11.73 26.20
N ILE A 381 9.84 10.48 26.13
CA ILE A 381 10.71 9.29 26.23
C ILE A 381 11.58 9.11 24.96
N HIS A 382 11.04 9.39 23.76
CA HIS A 382 11.83 9.31 22.52
C HIS A 382 12.87 10.43 22.37
N ILE A 383 12.63 11.60 22.96
CA ILE A 383 13.58 12.72 22.94
C ILE A 383 14.69 12.54 23.99
N MET A 384 14.44 11.82 25.09
CA MET A 384 15.48 11.56 26.11
C MET A 384 16.35 10.32 25.81
N SER A 385 15.87 9.34 25.04
CA SER A 385 16.69 8.16 24.67
C SER A 385 17.71 8.42 23.56
N SER A 386 17.65 9.57 22.89
CA SER A 386 18.61 9.98 21.85
C SER A 386 19.73 10.90 22.36
N LYS A 387 19.85 11.08 23.69
CA LYS A 387 20.95 11.85 24.32
C LYS A 387 21.83 11.05 25.29
N PHE A 388 21.62 9.75 25.41
CA PHE A 388 22.57 8.85 26.06
C PHE A 388 22.62 7.52 25.30
N ILE A 389 23.53 7.44 24.33
CA ILE A 389 24.44 6.32 23.99
C ILE A 389 25.39 6.86 22.91
#